data_AF-A0A0H2LW64-F1
#
_entry.id   AF-A0A0H2LW64-F1
#
_cell.length_a   1.000
_cell.length_b   1.000
_cell.length_c   1.000
_cell.angle_alpha   90.00
_cell.angle_beta   90.00
_cell.angle_gamma   90.00
#
_symmetry.space_group_name_H-M   'P 1'
#
loop_
_entity.id
_entity.type
_entity.pdbx_description
1 polymer ?
#
loop_
_entity_poly.entity_id
_entity_poly.type
_entity_poly.pdbx_seq_one_letter_code
_entity_poly.pdbx_strand_id
1 'polypeptide(L)'
;MLVKDIETDKRIVIEWDGYSGRTTVEWKFSAREDGTTYVVITESGWTGDGDELVKYVAESTQGFTWTLAGLKAFLEHGIKLNLVADKNPDAHKAGWQPA
;
A
#
# COMPACT_ATOMS: atom_id res chain seq x y z
N MET A 1 13.27 -2.81 -1.03
CA MET A 1 12.41 -1.98 -1.91
C MET A 1 13.17 -1.48 -3.15
N LEU A 2 12.62 -1.69 -4.35
CA LEU A 2 13.13 -1.19 -5.64
C LEU A 2 11.96 -0.76 -6.52
N VAL A 3 12.04 0.38 -7.21
CA VAL A 3 11.04 0.76 -8.23
C VAL A 3 11.35 -0.01 -9.51
N LYS A 4 10.38 -0.77 -10.02
CA LYS A 4 10.52 -1.54 -11.28
C LYS A 4 10.04 -0.76 -12.49
N ASP A 5 8.92 -0.05 -12.37
CA ASP A 5 8.31 0.69 -13.49
C ASP A 5 7.42 1.84 -12.97
N ILE A 6 7.37 2.93 -13.74
CA ILE A 6 6.48 4.07 -13.48
C ILE A 6 5.93 4.57 -14.82
N GLU A 7 4.60 4.54 -14.93
CA GLU A 7 3.85 5.19 -15.98
C GLU A 7 3.03 6.32 -15.36
N THR A 8 3.38 7.57 -15.71
CA THR A 8 2.72 8.77 -15.18
C THR A 8 1.21 8.67 -15.29
N ASP A 9 0.52 8.97 -14.18
CA ASP A 9 -0.94 8.97 -14.01
C ASP A 9 -1.64 7.62 -14.30
N LYS A 10 -0.89 6.52 -14.40
CA LYS A 10 -1.45 5.22 -14.82
C LYS A 10 -1.02 4.07 -13.94
N ARG A 11 0.29 3.92 -13.69
CA ARG A 11 0.81 2.69 -13.09
C ARG A 11 2.11 2.90 -12.33
N ILE A 12 2.24 2.22 -11.20
CA ILE A 12 3.50 2.12 -10.46
C ILE A 12 3.72 0.65 -10.13
N VAL A 13 4.90 0.13 -10.41
CA VAL A 13 5.30 -1.24 -10.04
C VAL A 13 6.54 -1.17 -9.16
N ILE A 14 6.45 -1.76 -7.98
CA ILE A 14 7.56 -1.84 -7.04
C ILE A 14 7.85 -3.29 -6.65
N GLU A 15 9.11 -3.51 -6.33
CA GLU A 15 9.54 -4.66 -5.57
C GLU A 15 9.47 -4.35 -4.08
N TRP A 16 8.79 -5.23 -3.36
CA TRP A 16 8.45 -5.07 -1.97
C TRP A 16 9.00 -6.21 -1.13
N ASP A 17 9.49 -5.89 0.05
CA ASP A 17 9.93 -6.89 1.03
C ASP A 17 8.68 -7.28 1.84
N GLY A 18 7.87 -8.19 1.27
CA GLY A 18 6.62 -8.67 1.85
C GLY A 18 6.81 -9.74 2.92
N TYR A 19 5.72 -10.13 3.58
CA TYR A 19 5.75 -11.06 4.71
C TYR A 19 6.23 -12.49 4.34
N SER A 20 5.99 -12.92 3.10
CA SER A 20 6.44 -14.22 2.59
C SER A 20 7.75 -14.13 1.78
N GLY A 21 8.50 -13.04 1.93
CA GLY A 21 9.67 -12.72 1.12
C GLY A 21 9.36 -11.68 0.05
N ARG A 22 10.18 -11.64 -1.00
CA ARG A 22 10.19 -10.56 -1.98
C ARG A 22 9.00 -10.68 -2.94
N THR A 23 8.05 -9.76 -2.83
CA THR A 23 6.82 -9.68 -3.63
C THR A 23 6.90 -8.52 -4.62
N THR A 24 5.95 -8.48 -5.56
CA THR A 24 5.77 -7.34 -6.46
C THR A 24 4.40 -6.71 -6.19
N VAL A 25 4.40 -5.40 -5.96
CA VAL A 25 3.19 -4.60 -5.73
C VAL A 25 2.97 -3.71 -6.95
N GLU A 26 1.82 -3.85 -7.58
CA GLU A 26 1.37 -3.02 -8.70
C GLU A 26 0.23 -2.12 -8.24
N TRP A 27 0.38 -0.83 -8.47
CA TRP A 27 -0.67 0.18 -8.32
C TRP A 27 -1.17 0.56 -9.70
N LYS A 28 -2.48 0.49 -9.91
CA LYS A 28 -3.16 0.93 -11.14
C LYS A 28 -4.11 2.07 -10.82
N PHE A 29 -4.01 3.13 -11.61
CA PHE A 29 -4.85 4.31 -11.53
C PHE A 29 -5.71 4.35 -12.80
N SER A 30 -7.03 4.34 -12.64
CA SER A 30 -7.96 4.40 -13.74
C SER A 30 -8.89 5.58 -13.56
N ALA A 31 -8.78 6.57 -14.45
CA ALA A 31 -9.73 7.67 -14.52
C ALA A 31 -11.16 7.14 -14.67
N ARG A 32 -12.13 7.88 -14.12
CA ARG A 32 -13.57 7.64 -14.21
C ARG A 32 -14.22 8.85 -14.88
N GLU A 33 -15.43 8.66 -15.42
CA GLU A 33 -16.16 9.73 -16.15
C GLU A 33 -16.54 10.92 -15.26
N ASP A 34 -16.72 10.70 -13.96
CA ASP A 34 -17.07 11.72 -12.96
C ASP A 34 -15.86 12.54 -12.47
N GLY A 35 -14.68 12.38 -13.10
CA GLY A 35 -13.45 13.04 -12.70
C GLY A 35 -12.76 12.41 -11.49
N THR A 36 -13.28 11.28 -10.97
CA THR A 36 -12.61 10.53 -9.89
C THR A 36 -11.61 9.52 -10.45
N THR A 37 -10.80 8.93 -9.56
CA THR A 37 -9.83 7.89 -9.93
C THR A 37 -10.14 6.62 -9.15
N TYR A 38 -10.25 5.50 -9.87
CA TYR A 38 -10.28 4.17 -9.28
C TYR A 38 -8.85 3.64 -9.12
N VAL A 39 -8.48 3.28 -7.89
CA VAL A 39 -7.14 2.80 -7.55
C VAL A 39 -7.23 1.31 -7.18
N VAL A 40 -6.40 0.49 -7.82
CA VAL A 40 -6.25 -0.93 -7.50
C VAL A 40 -4.80 -1.21 -7.10
N ILE A 41 -4.63 -1.91 -5.99
CA ILE A 41 -3.32 -2.42 -5.55
C ILE A 41 -3.36 -3.94 -5.65
N THR A 42 -2.41 -4.51 -6.37
CA THR A 42 -2.23 -5.97 -6.47
C THR A 42 -0.85 -6.34 -5.95
N GLU A 43 -0.79 -7.20 -4.94
CA GLU A 43 0.47 -7.81 -4.50
C GLU A 43 0.53 -9.26 -4.98
N SER A 44 1.64 -9.63 -5.62
CA SER A 44 1.86 -10.93 -6.24
C SER A 44 3.28 -11.46 -5.98
N GLY A 45 3.49 -12.75 -6.26
CA GLY A 45 4.78 -13.42 -6.00
C GLY A 45 4.91 -13.93 -4.58
N TRP A 46 3.79 -14.17 -3.89
CA TRP A 46 3.75 -14.80 -2.58
C TRP A 46 4.41 -16.18 -2.60
N THR A 47 5.10 -16.53 -1.51
CA THR A 47 5.66 -17.87 -1.32
C THR A 47 5.16 -18.50 -0.03
N GLY A 48 5.35 -19.81 0.14
CA GLY A 48 4.76 -20.57 1.24
C GLY A 48 3.34 -21.05 0.96
N ASP A 49 2.70 -21.64 1.96
CA ASP A 49 1.37 -22.23 1.87
C ASP A 49 0.63 -22.19 3.22
N GLY A 50 -0.60 -22.73 3.23
CA GLY A 50 -1.39 -22.92 4.44
C GLY A 50 -1.81 -21.63 5.14
N ASP A 51 -2.05 -21.75 6.45
CA ASP A 51 -2.64 -20.69 7.27
C ASP A 51 -1.74 -19.46 7.42
N GLU A 52 -0.41 -19.66 7.44
CA GLU A 52 0.54 -18.55 7.53
C GLU A 52 0.52 -17.67 6.28
N LEU A 53 0.43 -18.27 5.08
CA LEU A 53 0.28 -17.49 3.86
C LEU A 53 -1.03 -16.69 3.86
N VAL A 54 -2.13 -17.30 4.29
CA VAL A 54 -3.43 -16.59 4.39
C VAL A 54 -3.33 -15.40 5.34
N LYS A 55 -2.68 -15.58 6.49
CA LYS A 55 -2.43 -14.51 7.45
C LYS A 55 -1.60 -13.38 6.84
N TYR A 56 -0.51 -13.70 6.15
CA TYR A 56 0.34 -12.69 5.48
C TYR A 56 -0.41 -11.88 4.42
N VAL A 57 -1.24 -12.54 3.62
CA VAL A 57 -2.10 -11.86 2.62
C VAL A 57 -3.09 -10.94 3.31
N ALA A 58 -3.71 -11.38 4.42
CA ALA A 58 -4.64 -10.56 5.20
C ALA A 58 -3.95 -9.34 5.84
N GLU A 59 -2.76 -9.53 6.41
CA GLU A 59 -1.96 -8.46 7.03
C GLU A 59 -1.53 -7.41 6.00
N SER A 60 -1.06 -7.83 4.83
CA SER A 60 -0.70 -6.88 3.77
C SER A 60 -1.91 -6.14 3.20
N THR A 61 -3.00 -6.85 2.96
CA THR A 61 -4.27 -6.24 2.51
C THR A 61 -4.76 -5.18 3.50
N GLN A 62 -4.67 -5.47 4.80
CA GLN A 62 -4.98 -4.51 5.86
C GLN A 62 -4.10 -3.26 5.78
N GLY A 63 -2.78 -3.41 5.64
CA GLY A 63 -1.84 -2.28 5.54
C GLY A 63 -2.13 -1.35 4.35
N PHE A 64 -2.37 -1.93 3.17
CA PHE A 64 -2.74 -1.15 1.98
C PHE A 64 -4.12 -0.50 2.11
N THR A 65 -5.07 -1.15 2.80
CA THR A 65 -6.39 -0.56 3.08
C THR A 65 -6.26 0.70 3.95
N TRP A 66 -5.44 0.68 5.00
CA TRP A 66 -5.18 1.87 5.82
C TRP A 66 -4.50 2.99 5.03
N THR A 67 -3.57 2.61 4.14
CA THR A 67 -2.88 3.57 3.27
C THR A 67 -3.86 4.26 2.33
N LEU A 68 -4.75 3.52 1.67
CA LEU A 68 -5.77 4.08 0.79
C LEU A 68 -6.81 4.93 1.54
N ALA A 69 -7.22 4.52 2.74
CA ALA A 69 -8.12 5.31 3.57
C ALA A 69 -7.52 6.66 3.98
N GLY A 70 -6.25 6.66 4.40
CA GLY A 70 -5.50 7.88 4.73
C GLY A 70 -5.30 8.77 3.50
N LEU A 71 -4.93 8.19 2.36
CA LEU A 71 -4.77 8.91 1.09
C LEU A 71 -6.07 9.61 0.67
N LYS A 72 -7.20 8.89 0.73
CA LYS A 72 -8.52 9.44 0.37
C LYS A 72 -8.90 10.62 1.28
N ALA A 73 -8.79 10.46 2.59
CA ALA A 73 -9.08 11.54 3.55
C ALA A 73 -8.21 12.77 3.34
N PHE A 74 -6.93 12.56 2.99
CA PHE A 74 -6.02 13.66 2.71
C PHE A 74 -6.36 14.37 1.40
N LEU A 75 -6.56 13.63 0.29
CA LEU A 75 -6.82 14.22 -1.02
C LEU A 75 -8.20 14.90 -1.11
N GLU A 76 -9.22 14.35 -0.46
CA GLU A 76 -10.60 14.85 -0.58
C GLU A 76 -10.96 15.89 0.48
N HIS A 77 -10.30 15.85 1.64
CA HIS A 77 -10.67 16.69 2.78
C HIS A 77 -9.49 17.41 3.46
N GLY A 78 -8.25 17.16 3.03
CA GLY A 78 -7.06 17.74 3.68
C GLY A 78 -6.80 17.20 5.10
N ILE A 79 -7.39 16.04 5.46
CA ILE A 79 -7.30 15.48 6.81
C ILE A 79 -6.21 14.40 6.86
N LYS A 80 -5.25 14.55 7.78
CA LYS A 80 -4.29 13.49 8.13
C LYS A 80 -4.88 12.61 9.24
N LEU A 81 -5.20 11.36 8.92
CA LEU A 81 -5.80 10.42 9.88
C LEU A 81 -4.79 9.66 10.75
N ASN A 82 -3.50 9.71 10.45
CA ASN A 82 -2.42 9.00 11.17
C ASN A 82 -2.60 7.48 11.35
N LEU A 83 -3.48 6.84 10.56
CA LEU A 83 -3.89 5.43 10.70
C LEU A 83 -2.72 4.45 10.81
N VAL A 84 -1.69 4.59 9.96
CA VAL A 84 -0.55 3.66 9.95
C VAL A 84 0.32 3.81 11.19
N ALA A 85 0.56 5.06 11.62
CA ALA A 85 1.37 5.35 12.81
C ALA A 85 0.63 4.90 14.07
N ASP A 86 -0.67 5.18 14.18
CA ASP A 86 -1.48 4.80 15.34
C ASP A 86 -1.66 3.27 15.43
N LYS A 87 -1.75 2.57 14.29
CA LYS A 87 -1.84 1.11 14.25
C LYS A 87 -0.53 0.41 14.67
N ASN A 88 0.61 1.05 14.43
CA ASN A 88 1.95 0.52 14.72
C ASN A 88 2.85 1.59 15.38
N PRO A 89 2.52 2.01 16.63
CA PRO A 89 3.16 3.15 17.28
C PRO A 89 4.66 2.95 17.55
N ASP A 90 5.11 1.69 17.62
CA ASP A 90 6.52 1.35 17.88
C ASP A 90 7.31 1.05 16.59
N ALA A 91 6.68 1.08 15.42
CA ALA A 91 7.29 0.68 14.14
C ALA A 91 8.08 1.79 13.45
N HIS A 92 8.42 2.87 14.16
CA HIS A 92 9.20 3.97 13.61
C HIS A 92 10.65 3.53 13.33
N LYS A 93 11.11 3.72 12.09
CA LYS A 93 12.53 3.57 11.78
C LYS A 93 13.32 4.71 12.43
N ALA A 94 14.53 4.42 12.90
CA ALA A 94 15.42 5.43 13.45
C ALA A 94 15.59 6.60 12.46
N GLY A 95 15.30 7.82 12.91
CA GLY A 95 15.32 9.03 12.08
C GLY A 95 13.99 9.41 11.42
N TRP A 96 12.91 8.66 11.64
CA TRP A 96 11.56 9.07 11.19
C TRP A 96 11.08 10.30 11.98
N GLN A 97 10.68 11.35 11.26
CA GLN A 97 10.00 12.50 11.81
C GLN A 97 8.54 12.49 11.34
N PRO A 98 7.55 12.71 12.24
CA PRO A 98 6.17 12.87 11.82
C PRO A 98 6.05 14.12 10.94
N ALA A 99 5.29 13.99 9.85
CA ALA A 99 5.06 15.05 8.85
C ALA A 99 3.87 15.93 9.19
#